data_AF-A0A934BYM5-F1
#
_entry.id   AF-A0A934BYM5-F1
#
_cell.length_a   1.000
_cell.length_b   1.000
_cell.length_c   1.000
_cell.angle_alpha   90.00
_cell.angle_beta   90.00
_cell.angle_gamma   90.00
#
_symmetry.space_group_name_H-M   'P 1'
#
loop_
_entity.id
_entity.type
_entity.pdbx_description
1 polymer ?
#
loop_
_entity_poly.entity_id
_entity_poly.type
_entity_poly.pdbx_seq_one_letter_code
_entity_poly.pdbx_strand_id
1 'polypeptide(L)'
;MRALVLALLFGLSAVGLAAATAPATILFISGDPSHGPGEHRFPDGCRLLAGALNRAELPVRAEVSLGWPEAAQLDRATALVLYSDGLDRHVANGHVAALRRHTGTGRGLAVLHFAVEPSPGDLADYLLETIGGRFETDWSVNPLWTVREPTLPTHEVTRGVGPFTMEDEWYYHLRFRPGITPVLLAVPPPDTLGQDGPRSGNPAVRAAVARSEPQILGWVYEGAGVRTFGFTGGHFHRNWSDMNFRKLVLNALLWTASVAVPVSGVSSEVAAMPKYPSIDEAIARGDLADVKLHVNLQPASARTGKDAGLAPLHQAILRNRNEIALFLLDSGASPDTPDRSSRTPLHLAVERGNVALVQALMARKAKPNQLDKMGWTPLHHAAAKDRVAVARALLDGGADPKTVSERGGTPLHEAAASGSAEMVQLFLKAGVNPNIVSKLGVTALDIAREFKNEAAIAILTPLTTVKK
;
A
#
# COMPACT_ATOMS: atom_id res chain seq x y z
N MET A 1 28.87 73.21 4.17
CA MET A 1 28.42 71.88 3.71
C MET A 1 29.64 70.98 3.58
N ARG A 2 29.87 70.06 4.53
CA ARG A 2 30.90 69.01 4.44
C ARG A 2 30.17 67.67 4.46
N ALA A 3 30.37 66.86 3.43
CA ALA A 3 29.79 65.53 3.30
C ALA A 3 30.68 64.49 4.01
N LEU A 4 30.06 63.62 4.81
CA LEU A 4 30.67 62.48 5.49
C LEU A 4 30.57 61.26 4.56
N VAL A 5 31.68 60.59 4.27
CA VAL A 5 31.70 59.27 3.62
C VAL A 5 32.06 58.24 4.67
N LEU A 6 31.15 57.30 4.92
CA LEU A 6 31.29 56.20 5.86
C LEU A 6 31.70 54.94 5.07
N ALA A 7 32.90 54.41 5.30
CA ALA A 7 33.37 53.15 4.74
C ALA A 7 33.06 52.00 5.72
N LEU A 8 32.20 51.05 5.31
CA LEU A 8 31.99 49.80 6.03
C LEU A 8 33.05 48.77 5.63
N LEU A 9 33.82 48.30 6.62
CA LEU A 9 34.67 47.11 6.53
C LEU A 9 33.84 45.88 6.92
N PHE A 10 33.63 44.95 5.98
CA PHE A 10 33.08 43.62 6.27
C PHE A 10 34.23 42.67 6.65
N GLY A 11 34.20 42.17 7.89
CA GLY A 11 35.03 41.06 8.32
C GLY A 11 34.46 39.73 7.83
N LEU A 12 35.23 38.98 7.03
CA LEU A 12 34.95 37.58 6.74
C LEU A 12 35.36 36.71 7.93
N SER A 13 34.38 36.19 8.67
CA SER A 13 34.57 35.07 9.58
C SER A 13 34.60 33.76 8.77
N ALA A 14 35.76 33.11 8.72
CA ALA A 14 35.92 31.79 8.11
C ALA A 14 35.18 30.73 8.96
N VAL A 15 34.04 30.27 8.47
CA VAL A 15 33.38 29.06 8.98
C VAL A 15 34.14 27.87 8.40
N GLY A 16 34.83 27.11 9.25
CA GLY A 16 35.45 25.86 8.85
C GLY A 16 34.39 24.86 8.38
N LEU A 17 34.44 24.46 7.11
CA LEU A 17 33.70 23.29 6.65
C LEU A 17 34.31 22.06 7.32
N ALA A 18 33.60 21.49 8.30
CA ALA A 18 33.86 20.12 8.73
C ALA A 18 33.62 19.21 7.52
N ALA A 19 34.63 18.45 7.11
CA ALA A 19 34.49 17.45 6.06
C ALA A 19 33.39 16.46 6.47
N ALA A 20 32.36 16.31 5.63
CA ALA A 20 31.31 15.33 5.88
C ALA A 20 31.95 13.93 5.94
N THR A 21 31.92 13.29 7.11
CA THR A 21 32.37 11.91 7.26
C THR A 21 31.56 11.02 6.33
N ALA A 22 32.24 10.17 5.56
CA ALA A 22 31.57 9.24 4.65
C ALA A 22 30.55 8.38 5.41
N PRO A 23 29.37 8.09 4.83
CA PRO A 23 28.35 7.29 5.51
C PRO A 23 28.85 5.88 5.80
N ALA A 24 28.44 5.33 6.94
CA ALA A 24 28.70 3.93 7.29
C ALA A 24 28.10 3.00 6.23
N THR A 25 28.78 1.91 5.88
CA THR A 25 28.27 0.96 4.88
C THR A 25 27.84 -0.35 5.55
N ILE A 26 26.55 -0.65 5.49
CA ILE A 26 25.99 -1.93 5.95
C ILE A 26 25.84 -2.85 4.75
N LEU A 27 26.54 -3.98 4.75
CA LEU A 27 26.46 -4.97 3.69
C LEU A 27 25.65 -6.17 4.14
N PHE A 28 24.46 -6.33 3.55
CA PHE A 28 23.66 -7.54 3.70
C PHE A 28 24.22 -8.64 2.79
N ILE A 29 24.45 -9.81 3.38
CA ILE A 29 24.91 -11.01 2.70
C ILE A 29 23.76 -12.02 2.78
N SER A 30 23.06 -12.16 1.66
CA SER A 30 21.85 -12.99 1.57
C SER A 30 22.19 -14.43 1.21
N GLY A 31 21.53 -15.39 1.84
CA GLY A 31 21.42 -16.75 1.32
C GLY A 31 20.44 -16.86 0.14
N ASP A 32 20.39 -18.03 -0.48
CA ASP A 32 19.39 -18.37 -1.50
C ASP A 32 18.01 -18.59 -0.88
N PRO A 33 16.91 -18.30 -1.62
CA PRO A 33 15.57 -18.72 -1.19
C PRO A 33 15.50 -20.22 -0.88
N SER A 34 14.80 -20.58 0.20
CA SER A 34 14.65 -22.00 0.57
C SER A 34 13.21 -22.49 0.77
N HIS A 35 12.24 -21.58 0.92
CA HIS A 35 10.83 -21.91 1.04
C HIS A 35 9.97 -21.18 -0.01
N GLY A 36 8.65 -21.40 0.07
CA GLY A 36 7.65 -20.80 -0.81
C GLY A 36 7.54 -19.26 -0.68
N PRO A 37 6.68 -18.62 -1.48
CA PRO A 37 6.53 -17.16 -1.45
C PRO A 37 6.22 -16.63 -0.04
N GLY A 38 7.09 -15.78 0.49
CA GLY A 38 6.92 -15.12 1.80
C GLY A 38 7.64 -15.77 2.98
N GLU A 39 8.30 -16.91 2.77
CA GLU A 39 9.05 -17.68 3.78
C GLU A 39 10.48 -17.92 3.29
N HIS A 40 11.49 -17.70 4.15
CA HIS A 40 12.92 -17.86 3.82
C HIS A 40 13.30 -17.27 2.44
N ARG A 41 12.77 -16.09 2.12
CA ARG A 41 13.04 -15.35 0.89
C ARG A 41 14.14 -14.33 1.16
N PHE A 42 15.26 -14.76 1.73
CA PHE A 42 16.30 -13.89 2.29
C PHE A 42 16.67 -12.68 1.40
N PRO A 43 16.81 -12.81 0.07
CA PRO A 43 17.10 -11.66 -0.79
C PRO A 43 16.08 -10.52 -0.68
N ASP A 44 14.80 -10.85 -0.52
CA ASP A 44 13.72 -9.87 -0.45
C ASP A 44 13.70 -9.19 0.92
N GLY A 45 13.95 -9.94 2.00
CA GLY A 45 14.11 -9.37 3.34
C GLY A 45 15.31 -8.43 3.43
N CYS A 46 16.46 -8.84 2.90
CA CYS A 46 17.66 -8.00 2.77
C CYS A 46 17.37 -6.70 2.00
N ARG A 47 16.73 -6.78 0.83
CA ARG A 47 16.37 -5.60 0.03
C ARG A 47 15.39 -4.67 0.75
N LEU A 48 14.42 -5.23 1.46
CA LEU A 48 13.44 -4.45 2.23
C LEU A 48 14.13 -3.66 3.33
N LEU A 49 14.95 -4.32 4.16
CA LEU A 49 15.67 -3.69 5.26
C LEU A 49 16.73 -2.69 4.76
N ALA A 50 17.50 -3.05 3.73
CA ALA A 50 18.45 -2.14 3.10
C ALA A 50 17.76 -0.91 2.50
N GLY A 51 16.64 -1.11 1.81
CA GLY A 51 15.83 -0.02 1.26
C GLY A 51 15.28 0.90 2.35
N ALA A 52 14.86 0.36 3.49
CA ALA A 52 14.43 1.15 4.64
C ALA A 52 15.57 2.00 5.22
N LEU A 53 16.77 1.42 5.42
CA LEU A 53 17.95 2.16 5.87
C LEU A 53 18.33 3.29 4.92
N ASN A 54 18.33 3.02 3.60
CA ASN A 54 18.69 4.00 2.58
C ASN A 54 17.68 5.17 2.46
N ARG A 55 16.42 4.96 2.86
CA ARG A 55 15.38 6.01 2.88
C ARG A 55 15.28 6.76 4.21
N ALA A 56 15.98 6.31 5.25
CA ALA A 56 15.85 6.87 6.59
C ALA A 56 16.55 8.22 6.80
N GLU A 57 17.24 8.77 5.78
CA GLU A 57 18.00 10.03 5.85
C GLU A 57 19.06 10.04 6.98
N LEU A 58 19.68 8.88 7.23
CA LEU A 58 20.73 8.68 8.22
C LEU A 58 22.10 8.57 7.53
N PRO A 59 23.24 8.76 8.24
CA PRO A 59 24.59 8.67 7.68
C PRO A 59 25.01 7.21 7.45
N VAL A 60 24.18 6.46 6.73
CA VAL A 60 24.34 5.04 6.43
C VAL A 60 23.95 4.77 4.98
N ARG A 61 24.66 3.83 4.36
CA ARG A 61 24.33 3.25 3.07
C ARG A 61 24.25 1.74 3.23
N ALA A 62 23.14 1.15 2.82
CA ALA A 62 22.94 -0.28 2.84
C ALA A 62 23.04 -0.88 1.45
N GLU A 63 23.82 -1.95 1.31
CA GLU A 63 24.03 -2.71 0.09
C GLU A 63 23.62 -4.17 0.29
N VAL A 64 23.23 -4.86 -0.78
CA VAL A 64 22.85 -6.28 -0.73
C VAL A 64 23.74 -7.08 -1.68
N SER A 65 24.40 -8.10 -1.16
CA SER A 65 25.04 -9.17 -1.91
C SER A 65 24.15 -10.41 -1.92
N LEU A 66 24.01 -11.03 -3.09
CA LEU A 66 23.35 -12.33 -3.24
C LEU A 66 24.44 -13.39 -3.15
N GLY A 67 24.51 -14.10 -2.03
CA GLY A 67 25.64 -14.95 -1.68
C GLY A 67 26.83 -14.17 -1.10
N TRP A 68 27.91 -14.91 -0.83
CA TRP A 68 29.13 -14.35 -0.25
C TRP A 68 29.78 -13.32 -1.20
N PRO A 69 30.10 -12.11 -0.73
CA PRO A 69 30.55 -11.02 -1.59
C PRO A 69 32.05 -11.07 -1.90
N GLU A 70 32.47 -10.28 -2.89
CA GLU A 70 33.88 -10.01 -3.18
C GLU A 70 34.60 -9.30 -2.02
N ALA A 71 35.91 -9.52 -1.88
CA ALA A 71 36.72 -8.95 -0.81
C ALA A 71 36.62 -7.42 -0.70
N ALA A 72 36.55 -6.72 -1.84
CA ALA A 72 36.38 -5.27 -1.88
C ALA A 72 35.05 -4.79 -1.27
N GLN A 73 34.01 -5.62 -1.22
CA GLN A 73 32.75 -5.31 -0.53
C GLN A 73 32.88 -5.50 0.99
N LEU A 74 33.56 -6.56 1.41
CA LEU A 74 33.84 -6.81 2.82
C LEU A 74 34.74 -5.72 3.42
N ASP A 75 35.73 -5.25 2.65
CA ASP A 75 36.71 -4.26 3.10
C ASP A 75 36.12 -2.84 3.25
N ARG A 76 35.03 -2.51 2.53
CA ARG A 76 34.34 -1.21 2.67
C ARG A 76 33.23 -1.20 3.71
N ALA A 77 32.65 -2.37 4.03
CA ALA A 77 31.54 -2.46 4.96
C ALA A 77 32.01 -2.11 6.38
N THR A 78 31.24 -1.29 7.10
CA THR A 78 31.41 -1.01 8.53
C THR A 78 30.64 -2.01 9.39
N ALA A 79 29.64 -2.67 8.81
CA ALA A 79 28.99 -3.84 9.39
C ALA A 79 28.54 -4.82 8.31
N LEU A 80 28.58 -6.11 8.63
CA LEU A 80 27.98 -7.18 7.84
C LEU A 80 26.66 -7.63 8.46
N VAL A 81 25.70 -8.03 7.63
CA VAL A 81 24.44 -8.65 8.06
C VAL A 81 24.30 -9.99 7.36
N LEU A 82 24.35 -11.08 8.11
CA LEU A 82 24.13 -12.44 7.60
C LEU A 82 22.65 -12.78 7.76
N TYR A 83 21.97 -13.03 6.64
CA TYR A 83 20.58 -13.46 6.64
C TYR A 83 20.41 -14.53 5.56
N SER A 84 20.39 -15.78 6.00
CA SER A 84 20.42 -16.97 5.17
C SER A 84 19.80 -18.14 5.94
N ASP A 85 19.74 -19.31 5.31
CA ASP A 85 19.59 -20.55 6.06
C ASP A 85 20.78 -20.77 7.00
N GLY A 86 20.62 -21.71 7.92
CA GLY A 86 21.68 -22.22 8.80
C GLY A 86 22.36 -23.48 8.23
N LEU A 87 23.06 -24.18 9.12
CA LEU A 87 23.71 -25.47 8.87
C LEU A 87 24.61 -25.42 7.63
N ASP A 88 24.55 -26.43 6.77
CA ASP A 88 25.39 -26.55 5.57
C ASP A 88 25.06 -25.49 4.50
N ARG A 89 23.87 -24.87 4.57
CA ARG A 89 23.44 -23.79 3.67
C ARG A 89 23.75 -22.39 4.22
N HIS A 90 24.44 -22.31 5.36
CA HIS A 90 24.81 -21.03 5.94
C HIS A 90 25.75 -20.24 5.02
N VAL A 91 25.41 -18.98 4.72
CA VAL A 91 26.11 -18.19 3.69
C VAL A 91 27.58 -17.91 4.02
N ALA A 92 27.95 -17.97 5.30
CA ALA A 92 29.33 -17.81 5.77
C ALA A 92 30.12 -19.12 5.93
N ASN A 93 29.58 -20.27 5.53
CA ASN A 93 30.34 -21.53 5.54
C ASN A 93 31.58 -21.41 4.66
N GLY A 94 32.75 -21.79 5.20
CA GLY A 94 34.04 -21.63 4.53
C GLY A 94 34.63 -20.21 4.58
N HIS A 95 33.96 -19.25 5.24
CA HIS A 95 34.36 -17.83 5.23
C HIS A 95 34.68 -17.24 6.63
N VAL A 96 34.85 -18.08 7.65
CA VAL A 96 35.13 -17.64 9.03
C VAL A 96 36.39 -16.78 9.14
N ALA A 97 37.45 -17.08 8.38
CA ALA A 97 38.66 -16.27 8.35
C ALA A 97 38.40 -14.82 7.90
N ALA A 98 37.51 -14.63 6.92
CA ALA A 98 37.11 -13.30 6.45
C ALA A 98 36.25 -12.57 7.49
N LEU A 99 35.35 -13.30 8.18
CA LEU A 99 34.57 -12.74 9.29
C LEU A 99 35.47 -12.29 10.45
N ARG A 100 36.43 -13.13 10.88
CA ARG A 100 37.41 -12.78 11.93
C ARG A 100 38.26 -11.58 11.55
N ARG A 101 38.68 -11.48 10.28
CA ARG A 101 39.38 -10.28 9.79
C ARG A 101 38.49 -9.04 9.86
N HIS A 102 37.22 -9.15 9.45
CA HIS A 102 36.27 -8.03 9.47
C HIS A 102 36.06 -7.53 10.90
N THR A 103 35.64 -8.41 11.82
CA THR A 103 35.36 -8.03 13.22
C THR A 103 36.63 -7.67 13.99
N GLY A 104 37.77 -8.29 13.69
CA GLY A 104 39.08 -7.94 14.24
C GLY A 104 39.54 -6.51 13.91
N THR A 105 38.91 -5.84 12.93
CA THR A 105 39.14 -4.41 12.62
C THR A 105 38.14 -3.46 13.28
N GLY A 106 37.36 -3.92 14.26
CA GLY A 106 36.39 -3.09 14.98
C GLY A 106 35.03 -2.95 14.28
N ARG A 107 34.78 -3.73 13.23
CA ARG A 107 33.58 -3.61 12.38
C ARG A 107 32.50 -4.59 12.79
N GLY A 108 31.25 -4.15 12.74
CA GLY A 108 30.14 -4.88 13.34
C GLY A 108 29.68 -6.11 12.56
N LEU A 109 28.94 -6.98 13.24
CA LEU A 109 28.32 -8.16 12.64
C LEU A 109 26.92 -8.38 13.21
N ALA A 110 25.93 -8.51 12.33
CA ALA A 110 24.60 -8.94 12.66
C ALA A 110 24.29 -10.30 12.02
N VAL A 111 23.61 -11.18 12.74
CA VAL A 111 23.21 -12.51 12.26
C VAL A 111 21.74 -12.72 12.56
N LEU A 112 20.95 -12.99 11.52
CA LEU A 112 19.50 -12.99 11.58
C LEU A 112 18.91 -14.36 11.25
N HIS A 113 17.88 -14.72 12.02
CA HIS A 113 17.03 -15.88 11.83
C HIS A 113 17.85 -17.18 11.74
N PHE A 114 17.62 -18.00 10.71
CA PHE A 114 18.23 -19.31 10.62
C PHE A 114 19.77 -19.26 10.51
N ALA A 115 20.36 -18.14 10.14
CA ALA A 115 21.82 -17.95 10.19
C ALA A 115 22.40 -18.05 11.63
N VAL A 116 21.58 -17.90 12.68
CA VAL A 116 22.04 -18.11 14.06
C VAL A 116 22.22 -19.60 14.41
N GLU A 117 21.87 -20.52 13.50
CA GLU A 117 22.06 -21.96 13.63
C GLU A 117 23.16 -22.47 12.68
N PRO A 118 24.44 -22.39 13.05
CA PRO A 118 25.53 -22.95 12.26
C PRO A 118 25.67 -24.47 12.48
N SER A 119 26.24 -25.17 11.50
CA SER A 119 26.74 -26.54 11.72
C SER A 119 27.86 -26.53 12.79
N PRO A 120 28.01 -27.58 13.62
CA PRO A 120 29.11 -27.67 14.57
C PRO A 120 30.48 -27.46 13.89
N GLY A 121 31.34 -26.64 14.50
CA GLY A 121 32.67 -26.33 13.97
C GLY A 121 33.03 -24.85 14.11
N ASP A 122 34.02 -24.40 13.33
CA ASP A 122 34.64 -23.06 13.45
C ASP A 122 33.63 -21.91 13.34
N LEU A 123 32.60 -22.03 12.49
CA LEU A 123 31.57 -21.00 12.40
C LEU A 123 30.72 -20.96 13.69
N ALA A 124 30.38 -22.11 14.27
CA ALA A 124 29.63 -22.17 15.51
C ALA A 124 30.41 -21.56 16.69
N ASP A 125 31.70 -21.84 16.77
CA ASP A 125 32.58 -21.26 17.78
C ASP A 125 32.72 -19.75 17.56
N TYR A 126 32.95 -19.32 16.32
CA TYR A 126 33.04 -17.91 15.97
C TYR A 126 31.77 -17.12 16.32
N LEU A 127 30.58 -17.67 16.03
CA LEU A 127 29.32 -17.01 16.37
C LEU A 127 29.18 -16.88 17.90
N LEU A 128 29.39 -17.95 18.65
CA LEU A 128 29.30 -17.88 20.11
C LEU A 128 30.31 -16.87 20.70
N GLU A 129 31.54 -16.83 20.17
CA GLU A 129 32.58 -15.88 20.57
C GLU A 129 32.22 -14.43 20.23
N THR A 130 31.71 -14.18 19.02
CA THR A 130 31.69 -12.82 18.42
C THR A 130 30.33 -12.18 18.47
N ILE A 131 29.25 -12.94 18.26
CA ILE A 131 27.87 -12.45 18.39
C ILE A 131 27.26 -12.78 19.75
N GLY A 132 27.94 -13.61 20.54
CA GLY A 132 27.60 -13.88 21.93
C GLY A 132 26.54 -14.96 22.15
N GLY A 133 25.93 -15.47 21.07
CA GLY A 133 24.98 -16.57 21.17
C GLY A 133 24.75 -17.27 19.84
N ARG A 134 24.28 -18.52 19.91
CA ARG A 134 23.90 -19.32 18.75
C ARG A 134 22.88 -20.38 19.13
N PHE A 135 22.19 -20.90 18.13
CA PHE A 135 21.43 -22.14 18.28
C PHE A 135 22.40 -23.32 18.44
N GLU A 136 21.98 -24.31 19.22
CA GLU A 136 22.66 -25.60 19.35
C GLU A 136 21.63 -26.73 19.26
N THR A 137 21.80 -27.62 18.28
CA THR A 137 20.97 -28.81 18.13
C THR A 137 20.94 -29.63 19.43
N ASP A 138 19.77 -30.19 19.75
CA ASP A 138 19.48 -30.92 20.99
C ASP A 138 19.50 -30.07 22.28
N TRP A 139 19.84 -28.78 22.19
CA TRP A 139 19.78 -27.83 23.30
C TRP A 139 18.72 -26.75 23.07
N SER A 140 18.67 -26.18 21.88
CA SER A 140 17.78 -25.09 21.47
C SER A 140 16.56 -25.63 20.71
N VAL A 141 15.51 -24.81 20.61
CA VAL A 141 14.30 -25.14 19.84
C VAL A 141 13.85 -23.96 18.97
N ASN A 142 13.20 -24.26 17.85
CA ASN A 142 12.72 -23.26 16.87
C ASN A 142 11.23 -23.44 16.49
N PRO A 143 10.29 -23.53 17.43
CA PRO A 143 8.89 -23.71 17.06
C PRO A 143 8.30 -22.47 16.38
N LEU A 144 7.20 -22.67 15.66
CA LEU A 144 6.30 -21.59 15.25
C LEU A 144 5.42 -21.20 16.43
N TRP A 145 5.46 -19.94 16.86
CA TRP A 145 4.59 -19.44 17.90
C TRP A 145 4.40 -17.93 17.85
N THR A 146 3.40 -17.44 18.56
CA THR A 146 3.09 -16.00 18.61
C THR A 146 3.68 -15.35 19.85
N VAL A 147 4.63 -14.45 19.64
CA VAL A 147 5.08 -13.49 20.66
C VAL A 147 4.00 -12.42 20.82
N ARG A 148 3.55 -12.20 22.05
CA ARG A 148 2.58 -11.15 22.42
C ARG A 148 3.23 -10.24 23.44
N GLU A 149 3.19 -8.94 23.19
CA GLU A 149 3.70 -7.91 24.11
C GLU A 149 5.10 -8.24 24.65
N PRO A 150 6.11 -8.37 23.76
CA PRO A 150 7.44 -8.76 24.20
C PRO A 150 8.03 -7.74 25.16
N THR A 151 8.92 -8.21 26.04
CA THR A 151 9.72 -7.35 26.89
C THR A 151 10.85 -6.74 26.07
N LEU A 152 10.93 -5.41 26.09
CA LEU A 152 11.96 -4.61 25.42
C LEU A 152 12.80 -3.88 26.48
N PRO A 153 13.92 -4.45 26.95
CA PRO A 153 14.82 -3.77 27.89
C PRO A 153 15.31 -2.43 27.35
N THR A 154 15.63 -1.49 28.24
CA THR A 154 16.16 -0.19 27.85
C THR A 154 17.55 -0.34 27.23
N HIS A 155 17.65 -0.08 25.93
CA HIS A 155 18.89 -0.06 25.17
C HIS A 155 18.75 0.89 23.97
N GLU A 156 19.85 1.30 23.35
CA GLU A 156 19.77 2.15 22.15
C GLU A 156 18.97 1.50 21.03
N VAL A 157 19.10 0.16 20.90
CA VAL A 157 18.40 -0.59 19.84
C VAL A 157 16.88 -0.70 20.06
N THR A 158 16.38 -0.47 21.28
CA THR A 158 14.95 -0.51 21.59
C THR A 158 14.28 0.87 21.53
N ARG A 159 15.02 1.94 21.19
CA ARG A 159 14.49 3.31 21.07
C ARG A 159 13.32 3.40 20.09
N GLY A 160 12.21 3.93 20.59
CA GLY A 160 10.99 4.19 19.81
C GLY A 160 10.28 2.94 19.29
N VAL A 161 10.67 1.74 19.73
CA VAL A 161 9.98 0.48 19.42
C VAL A 161 8.76 0.39 20.32
N GLY A 162 7.56 0.42 19.73
CA GLY A 162 6.31 0.16 20.43
C GLY A 162 6.04 -1.34 20.59
N PRO A 163 4.95 -1.71 21.27
CA PRO A 163 4.51 -3.10 21.36
C PRO A 163 4.17 -3.66 19.98
N PHE A 164 4.34 -4.98 19.81
CA PHE A 164 3.89 -5.72 18.64
C PHE A 164 3.48 -7.14 19.05
N THR A 165 2.66 -7.77 18.19
CA THR A 165 2.26 -9.17 18.31
C THR A 165 2.62 -9.87 17.01
N MET A 166 3.31 -11.01 17.09
CA MET A 166 3.91 -11.60 15.91
C MET A 166 4.04 -13.12 16.01
N GLU A 167 3.43 -13.80 15.05
CA GLU A 167 3.72 -15.20 14.75
C GLU A 167 4.95 -15.29 13.85
N ASP A 168 5.96 -16.03 14.31
CA ASP A 168 7.20 -16.29 13.59
C ASP A 168 7.79 -17.64 14.03
N GLU A 169 8.84 -18.10 13.36
CA GLU A 169 9.67 -19.20 13.85
C GLU A 169 10.68 -18.61 14.83
N TRP A 170 10.33 -18.62 16.11
CA TRP A 170 11.05 -17.91 17.17
C TRP A 170 11.87 -18.89 17.98
N TYR A 171 13.19 -18.70 17.96
CA TYR A 171 14.10 -19.68 18.57
C TYR A 171 14.34 -19.31 20.03
N TYR A 172 14.37 -20.31 20.90
CA TYR A 172 14.67 -20.09 22.31
C TYR A 172 15.49 -21.22 22.92
N HIS A 173 15.93 -21.01 24.16
CA HIS A 173 16.92 -21.83 24.84
C HIS A 173 18.24 -21.90 24.05
N LEU A 174 18.68 -20.75 23.51
CA LEU A 174 19.95 -20.60 22.80
C LEU A 174 21.14 -20.76 23.75
N ARG A 175 22.31 -21.08 23.19
CA ARG A 175 23.58 -20.96 23.90
C ARG A 175 23.99 -19.50 23.91
N PHE A 176 24.35 -19.00 25.08
CA PHE A 176 24.89 -17.65 25.26
C PHE A 176 26.18 -17.68 26.04
N ARG A 177 27.12 -16.80 25.69
CA ARG A 177 28.25 -16.48 26.54
C ARG A 177 27.86 -15.43 27.59
N PRO A 178 28.62 -15.29 28.68
CA PRO A 178 28.46 -14.15 29.59
C PRO A 178 28.69 -12.81 28.88
N GLY A 179 27.93 -11.78 29.29
CA GLY A 179 28.12 -10.40 28.84
C GLY A 179 27.25 -9.94 27.67
N ILE A 180 26.35 -10.79 27.17
CA ILE A 180 25.31 -10.34 26.22
C ILE A 180 24.29 -9.42 26.92
N THR A 181 23.68 -8.52 26.15
CA THR A 181 22.56 -7.69 26.60
C THR A 181 21.30 -8.09 25.82
N PRO A 182 20.28 -8.65 26.49
CA PRO A 182 18.99 -8.94 25.84
C PRO A 182 18.30 -7.66 25.38
N VAL A 183 17.70 -7.70 24.19
CA VAL A 183 16.96 -6.55 23.62
C VAL A 183 15.56 -6.91 23.15
N LEU A 184 15.25 -8.20 23.11
CA LEU A 184 13.90 -8.74 22.91
C LEU A 184 13.76 -10.02 23.72
N LEU A 185 12.81 -10.05 24.66
CA LEU A 185 12.45 -11.27 25.39
C LEU A 185 10.96 -11.55 25.30
N ALA A 186 10.59 -12.82 25.36
CA ALA A 186 9.21 -13.27 25.50
C ALA A 186 9.14 -14.60 26.25
N VAL A 187 7.99 -14.89 26.85
CA VAL A 187 7.73 -16.16 27.53
C VAL A 187 7.00 -17.09 26.54
N PRO A 188 7.63 -18.18 26.07
CA PRO A 188 6.95 -19.14 25.22
C PRO A 188 5.85 -19.88 25.99
N PRO A 189 4.65 -20.05 25.42
CA PRO A 189 3.60 -20.83 26.06
C PRO A 189 3.92 -22.33 26.08
N PRO A 190 3.31 -23.14 26.97
CA PRO A 190 3.60 -24.58 27.07
C PRO A 190 3.32 -25.40 25.79
N ASP A 191 2.44 -24.90 24.92
CA ASP A 191 2.01 -25.56 23.68
C ASP A 191 2.98 -25.36 22.50
N THR A 192 4.06 -24.61 22.68
CA THR A 192 5.10 -24.46 21.64
C THR A 192 5.96 -25.71 21.46
N LEU A 193 5.94 -26.65 22.41
CA LEU A 193 6.79 -27.84 22.40
C LEU A 193 6.02 -29.08 21.90
N GLY A 194 6.55 -29.71 20.85
CA GLY A 194 6.11 -31.02 20.37
C GLY A 194 6.72 -32.18 21.16
N GLN A 195 6.97 -33.31 20.50
CA GLN A 195 7.79 -34.39 21.06
C GLN A 195 9.26 -33.97 21.15
N ASP A 196 10.02 -34.61 22.04
CA ASP A 196 11.45 -34.35 22.15
C ASP A 196 12.18 -34.74 20.86
N GLY A 197 13.16 -33.93 20.48
CA GLY A 197 13.89 -34.07 19.23
C GLY A 197 14.84 -32.91 18.98
N PRO A 198 15.62 -32.96 17.89
CA PRO A 198 16.79 -32.10 17.71
C PRO A 198 16.53 -30.59 17.74
N ARG A 199 15.29 -30.16 17.45
CA ARG A 199 14.86 -28.75 17.47
C ARG A 199 13.45 -28.52 18.06
N SER A 200 12.79 -29.58 18.54
CA SER A 200 11.38 -29.55 18.95
C SER A 200 11.18 -29.55 20.46
N GLY A 201 12.06 -30.20 21.22
CA GLY A 201 11.97 -30.26 22.68
C GLY A 201 13.08 -31.11 23.30
N ASN A 202 13.42 -30.80 24.55
CA ASN A 202 14.28 -31.60 25.42
C ASN A 202 13.94 -31.31 26.90
N PRO A 203 14.44 -32.09 27.87
CA PRO A 203 14.14 -31.89 29.28
C PRO A 203 14.50 -30.50 29.84
N ALA A 204 15.59 -29.89 29.37
CA ALA A 204 16.02 -28.57 29.83
C ALA A 204 15.06 -27.47 29.35
N VAL A 205 14.69 -27.51 28.07
CA VAL A 205 13.72 -26.59 27.47
C VAL A 205 12.36 -26.71 28.15
N ARG A 206 11.89 -27.94 28.38
CA ARG A 206 10.62 -28.19 29.10
C ARG A 206 10.66 -27.61 30.51
N ALA A 207 11.77 -27.77 31.22
CA ALA A 207 11.92 -27.22 32.56
C ALA A 207 11.90 -25.68 32.56
N ALA A 208 12.51 -25.03 31.56
CA ALA A 208 12.47 -23.57 31.39
C ALA A 208 11.05 -23.06 31.10
N VAL A 209 10.35 -23.70 30.15
CA VAL A 209 8.96 -23.35 29.82
C VAL A 209 8.01 -23.57 31.01
N ALA A 210 8.18 -24.66 31.75
CA ALA A 210 7.38 -24.94 32.95
C ALA A 210 7.56 -23.89 34.06
N ARG A 211 8.71 -23.21 34.11
CA ARG A 211 8.96 -22.08 35.03
C ARG A 211 8.53 -20.73 34.45
N SER A 212 7.94 -20.70 33.25
CA SER A 212 7.62 -19.46 32.52
C SER A 212 8.86 -18.55 32.36
N GLU A 213 10.02 -19.16 32.16
CA GLU A 213 11.29 -18.45 32.07
C GLU A 213 11.34 -17.59 30.79
N PRO A 214 11.53 -16.25 30.89
CA PRO A 214 11.66 -15.39 29.72
C PRO A 214 12.83 -15.83 28.85
N GLN A 215 12.57 -15.99 27.56
CA GLN A 215 13.56 -16.40 26.57
C GLN A 215 14.07 -15.21 25.78
N ILE A 216 15.35 -15.23 25.46
CA ILE A 216 16.02 -14.17 24.67
C ILE A 216 15.84 -14.49 23.18
N LEU A 217 15.14 -13.60 22.46
CA LEU A 217 14.86 -13.72 21.02
C LEU A 217 15.71 -12.75 20.19
N GLY A 218 16.25 -11.73 20.83
CA GLY A 218 17.20 -10.78 20.25
C GLY A 218 18.15 -10.26 21.31
N TRP A 219 19.43 -10.13 20.95
CA TRP A 219 20.48 -9.70 21.86
C TRP A 219 21.55 -8.90 21.13
N VAL A 220 22.24 -8.04 21.88
CA VAL A 220 23.47 -7.39 21.43
C VAL A 220 24.64 -7.87 22.27
N TYR A 221 25.84 -7.78 21.70
CA TYR A 221 27.08 -8.05 22.39
C TYR A 221 28.15 -7.02 21.97
N GLU A 222 28.93 -6.54 22.93
CA GLU A 222 30.03 -5.60 22.67
C GLU A 222 31.33 -6.17 23.23
N GLY A 223 32.03 -6.95 22.40
CA GLY A 223 33.31 -7.55 22.75
C GLY A 223 34.47 -6.81 22.10
N ALA A 224 35.46 -6.37 22.89
CA ALA A 224 36.64 -5.65 22.39
C ALA A 224 36.30 -4.42 21.51
N GLY A 225 35.20 -3.72 21.81
CA GLY A 225 34.73 -2.55 21.07
C GLY A 225 34.00 -2.87 19.76
N VAL A 226 33.77 -4.15 19.45
CA VAL A 226 32.97 -4.58 18.30
C VAL A 226 31.52 -4.76 18.72
N ARG A 227 30.62 -4.04 18.05
CA ARG A 227 29.18 -4.14 18.26
C ARG A 227 28.58 -5.22 17.38
N THR A 228 27.91 -6.20 17.99
CA THR A 228 27.27 -7.30 17.27
C THR A 228 25.85 -7.55 17.73
N PHE A 229 25.05 -8.13 16.83
CA PHE A 229 23.61 -8.35 17.02
C PHE A 229 23.21 -9.75 16.58
N GLY A 230 22.47 -10.46 17.41
CA GLY A 230 21.83 -11.72 17.06
C GLY A 230 20.32 -11.64 17.23
N PHE A 231 19.59 -12.28 16.32
CA PHE A 231 18.12 -12.18 16.27
C PHE A 231 17.52 -13.45 15.68
N THR A 232 16.47 -13.98 16.29
CA THR A 232 15.90 -15.27 15.88
C THR A 232 14.71 -15.14 14.94
N GLY A 233 14.02 -13.99 14.91
CA GLY A 233 12.85 -13.77 14.04
C GLY A 233 13.22 -13.45 12.59
N GLY A 234 12.21 -13.43 11.71
CA GLY A 234 12.38 -13.17 10.29
C GLY A 234 12.19 -14.40 9.40
N HIS A 235 11.45 -15.41 9.84
CA HIS A 235 11.04 -16.53 8.97
C HIS A 235 10.05 -16.05 7.91
N PHE A 236 8.99 -15.36 8.36
CA PHE A 236 7.93 -14.85 7.51
C PHE A 236 8.18 -13.39 7.12
N HIS A 237 8.41 -13.14 5.84
CA HIS A 237 8.76 -11.81 5.35
C HIS A 237 7.61 -10.79 5.46
N ARG A 238 6.36 -11.26 5.58
CA ARG A 238 5.20 -10.40 5.89
C ARG A 238 5.37 -9.66 7.21
N ASN A 239 6.13 -10.22 8.17
CA ASN A 239 6.36 -9.62 9.48
C ASN A 239 7.16 -8.33 9.38
N TRP A 240 7.97 -8.17 8.33
CA TRP A 240 8.63 -6.91 8.02
C TRP A 240 7.66 -5.77 7.68
N SER A 241 6.36 -6.00 7.52
CA SER A 241 5.36 -4.94 7.41
C SER A 241 5.06 -4.25 8.74
N ASP A 242 5.17 -4.97 9.87
CA ASP A 242 5.01 -4.40 11.20
C ASP A 242 6.14 -3.39 11.47
N MET A 243 5.74 -2.15 11.77
CA MET A 243 6.68 -1.05 11.94
C MET A 243 7.58 -1.22 13.17
N ASN A 244 7.06 -1.77 14.27
CA ASN A 244 7.82 -1.89 15.52
C ASN A 244 8.84 -3.03 15.43
N PHE A 245 8.42 -4.18 14.90
CA PHE A 245 9.32 -5.30 14.64
C PHE A 245 10.45 -4.89 13.68
N ARG A 246 10.10 -4.24 12.55
CA ARG A 246 11.09 -3.74 11.60
C ARG A 246 12.01 -2.69 12.25
N LYS A 247 11.47 -1.77 13.04
CA LYS A 247 12.25 -0.71 13.73
C LYS A 247 13.28 -1.30 14.69
N LEU A 248 12.94 -2.32 15.47
CA LEU A 248 13.88 -3.01 16.37
C LEU A 248 15.11 -3.49 15.59
N VAL A 249 14.88 -4.18 14.46
CA VAL A 249 15.97 -4.70 13.63
C VAL A 249 16.76 -3.57 12.98
N LEU A 250 16.10 -2.55 12.41
CA LEU A 250 16.80 -1.40 11.80
C LEU A 250 17.65 -0.63 12.81
N ASN A 251 17.14 -0.41 14.02
CA ASN A 251 17.89 0.19 15.12
C ASN A 251 19.15 -0.64 15.46
N ALA A 252 19.00 -1.97 15.56
CA ALA A 252 20.10 -2.86 15.87
C ALA A 252 21.17 -2.89 14.76
N LEU A 253 20.76 -2.86 13.49
CA LEU A 253 21.69 -2.79 12.36
C LEU A 253 22.47 -1.46 12.34
N LEU A 254 21.79 -0.34 12.62
CA LEU A 254 22.43 0.97 12.73
C LEU A 254 23.45 1.02 13.88
N TRP A 255 23.06 0.49 15.04
CA TRP A 255 23.93 0.38 16.21
C TRP A 255 25.15 -0.52 15.95
N THR A 256 24.94 -1.65 15.27
CA THR A 256 26.00 -2.59 14.84
C THR A 256 27.00 -1.89 13.91
N ALA A 257 26.53 -1.00 13.05
CA ALA A 257 27.36 -0.18 12.17
C ALA A 257 28.06 1.00 12.89
N SER A 258 27.98 1.08 14.22
CA SER A 258 28.47 2.18 15.04
C SER A 258 27.88 3.55 14.68
N VAL A 259 26.64 3.56 14.18
CA VAL A 259 25.88 4.78 13.93
C VAL A 259 24.87 4.98 15.06
N ALA A 260 24.73 6.23 15.53
CA ALA A 260 23.82 6.56 16.62
C ALA A 260 22.36 6.26 16.24
N VAL A 261 21.66 5.52 17.11
CA VAL A 261 20.22 5.25 16.92
C VAL A 261 19.40 6.47 17.34
N PRO A 262 18.53 7.02 16.46
CA PRO A 262 17.66 8.14 16.82
C PRO A 262 16.82 7.86 18.05
N VAL A 263 16.49 8.89 18.84
CA VAL A 263 15.66 8.74 20.05
C VAL A 263 14.27 8.16 19.73
N SER A 264 13.71 8.49 18.56
CA SER A 264 12.46 7.94 18.03
C SER A 264 12.59 6.55 17.37
N GLY A 265 13.82 6.02 17.32
CA GLY A 265 14.22 4.91 16.46
C GLY A 265 14.26 5.29 14.97
N VAL A 266 14.74 4.36 14.15
CA VAL A 266 14.81 4.50 12.70
C VAL A 266 13.40 4.61 12.13
N SER A 267 13.12 5.73 11.46
CA SER A 267 11.88 5.87 10.69
C SER A 267 11.96 4.98 9.45
N SER A 268 10.93 4.17 9.21
CA SER A 268 10.83 3.39 7.99
C SER A 268 9.36 3.23 7.60
N GLU A 269 9.01 3.75 6.43
CA GLU A 269 7.71 3.49 5.81
C GLU A 269 7.84 2.27 4.89
N VAL A 270 6.91 1.31 5.02
CA VAL A 270 6.63 0.36 3.94
C VAL A 270 5.56 1.01 3.09
N ALA A 271 5.78 1.08 1.79
CA ALA A 271 4.73 1.53 0.87
C ALA A 271 3.49 0.68 1.13
N ALA A 272 2.37 1.32 1.47
CA ALA A 272 1.10 0.62 1.63
C ALA A 272 0.80 -0.15 0.33
N MET A 273 0.46 -1.43 0.45
CA MET A 273 0.17 -2.31 -0.68
C MET A 273 -1.33 -2.44 -0.86
N PRO A 274 -1.85 -2.42 -2.10
CA PRO A 274 -3.26 -2.69 -2.34
C PRO A 274 -3.65 -4.07 -1.84
N LYS A 275 -4.79 -4.15 -1.16
CA LYS A 275 -5.43 -5.37 -0.68
C LYS A 275 -5.95 -6.21 -1.84
N TYR A 276 -6.47 -5.57 -2.90
CA TYR A 276 -6.93 -6.25 -4.10
C TYR A 276 -5.90 -6.12 -5.25
N PRO A 277 -5.83 -7.11 -6.17
CA PRO A 277 -4.89 -7.06 -7.29
C PRO A 277 -5.12 -5.92 -8.29
N SER A 278 -6.31 -5.31 -8.29
CA SER A 278 -6.67 -4.25 -9.23
C SER A 278 -7.71 -3.29 -8.66
N ILE A 279 -7.68 -2.05 -9.16
CA ILE A 279 -8.69 -1.04 -8.81
C ILE A 279 -10.11 -1.49 -9.18
N ASP A 280 -10.28 -2.26 -10.26
CA ASP A 280 -11.57 -2.80 -10.69
C ASP A 280 -12.17 -3.73 -9.64
N GLU A 281 -11.34 -4.59 -9.04
CA GLU A 281 -11.78 -5.47 -7.96
C GLU A 281 -12.08 -4.68 -6.67
N ALA A 282 -11.24 -3.71 -6.31
CA ALA A 282 -11.50 -2.83 -5.17
C ALA A 282 -12.83 -2.09 -5.31
N ILE A 283 -13.15 -1.57 -6.51
CA ILE A 283 -14.44 -0.93 -6.83
C ILE A 283 -15.59 -1.93 -6.73
N ALA A 284 -15.41 -3.15 -7.25
CA ALA A 284 -16.43 -4.20 -7.17
C ALA A 284 -16.80 -4.53 -5.71
N ARG A 285 -15.78 -4.61 -4.85
CA ARG A 285 -15.90 -4.85 -3.40
C ARG A 285 -16.42 -3.64 -2.63
N GLY A 286 -16.29 -2.44 -3.19
CA GLY A 286 -16.70 -1.18 -2.54
C GLY A 286 -15.69 -0.67 -1.50
N ASP A 287 -14.43 -1.09 -1.60
CA ASP A 287 -13.37 -0.73 -0.66
C ASP A 287 -12.71 0.60 -1.07
N LEU A 288 -13.26 1.72 -0.60
CA LEU A 288 -12.77 3.05 -0.94
C LEU A 288 -11.31 3.28 -0.49
N ALA A 289 -10.91 2.71 0.64
CA ALA A 289 -9.54 2.84 1.13
C ALA A 289 -8.55 2.19 0.16
N ASP A 290 -8.89 1.00 -0.35
CA ASP A 290 -8.05 0.32 -1.31
C ASP A 290 -8.06 0.98 -2.70
N VAL A 291 -9.20 1.53 -3.13
CA VAL A 291 -9.27 2.36 -4.35
C VAL A 291 -8.36 3.58 -4.24
N LYS A 292 -8.38 4.28 -3.10
CA LYS A 292 -7.49 5.43 -2.85
C LYS A 292 -6.02 5.01 -2.95
N LEU A 293 -5.68 3.84 -2.44
CA LEU A 293 -4.32 3.32 -2.47
C LEU A 293 -3.87 2.99 -3.90
N HIS A 294 -4.72 2.33 -4.70
CA HIS A 294 -4.45 2.11 -6.12
C HIS A 294 -4.21 3.42 -6.89
N VAL A 295 -5.03 4.43 -6.65
CA VAL A 295 -4.87 5.75 -7.28
C VAL A 295 -3.61 6.46 -6.81
N ASN A 296 -3.27 6.38 -5.53
CA ASN A 296 -2.05 6.98 -4.99
C ASN A 296 -0.78 6.36 -5.59
N LEU A 297 -0.74 5.02 -5.68
CA LEU A 297 0.40 4.29 -6.23
C LEU A 297 0.50 4.44 -7.76
N GLN A 298 -0.63 4.53 -8.45
CA GLN A 298 -0.71 4.68 -9.90
C GLN A 298 -1.84 5.66 -10.25
N PRO A 299 -1.59 6.98 -10.33
CA PRO A 299 -2.63 7.97 -10.63
C PRO A 299 -3.40 7.74 -11.93
N ALA A 300 -2.77 7.08 -12.91
CA ALA A 300 -3.43 6.68 -14.15
C ALA A 300 -4.60 5.69 -13.93
N SER A 301 -4.58 4.91 -12.84
CA SER A 301 -5.62 3.92 -12.52
C SER A 301 -6.99 4.56 -12.25
N ALA A 302 -7.07 5.86 -11.90
CA ALA A 302 -8.35 6.56 -11.79
C ALA A 302 -9.05 6.73 -13.16
N ARG A 303 -8.27 6.75 -14.25
CA ARG A 303 -8.74 7.01 -15.62
C ARG A 303 -8.94 5.73 -16.44
N THR A 304 -8.08 4.74 -16.22
CA THR A 304 -8.03 3.49 -17.00
C THR A 304 -8.17 2.29 -16.08
N GLY A 305 -9.21 1.47 -16.30
CA GLY A 305 -9.37 0.17 -15.67
C GLY A 305 -8.78 -0.93 -16.55
N LYS A 306 -8.93 -2.19 -16.14
CA LYS A 306 -8.48 -3.36 -16.92
C LYS A 306 -9.12 -3.42 -18.32
N ASP A 307 -10.37 -2.98 -18.44
CA ASP A 307 -11.08 -2.90 -19.73
C ASP A 307 -11.05 -1.47 -20.27
N ALA A 308 -10.38 -1.27 -21.41
CA ALA A 308 -10.30 0.02 -22.09
C ALA A 308 -11.68 0.62 -22.46
N GLY A 309 -12.71 -0.22 -22.60
CA GLY A 309 -14.09 0.20 -22.89
C GLY A 309 -14.97 0.45 -21.66
N LEU A 310 -14.46 0.21 -20.44
CA LEU A 310 -15.20 0.40 -19.20
C LEU A 310 -14.30 1.00 -18.12
N ALA A 311 -14.13 2.33 -18.18
CA ALA A 311 -13.36 3.08 -17.20
C ALA A 311 -13.85 2.84 -15.74
N PRO A 312 -12.97 3.03 -14.73
CA PRO A 312 -13.28 2.77 -13.31
C PRO A 312 -14.51 3.55 -12.83
N LEU A 313 -14.67 4.79 -13.30
CA LEU A 313 -15.84 5.62 -13.01
C LEU A 313 -17.14 4.95 -13.48
N HIS A 314 -17.18 4.36 -14.68
CA HIS A 314 -18.36 3.63 -15.15
C HIS A 314 -18.72 2.47 -14.22
N GLN A 315 -17.72 1.69 -13.78
CA GLN A 315 -17.95 0.58 -12.87
C GLN A 315 -18.51 1.04 -11.53
N ALA A 316 -17.94 2.11 -10.97
CA ALA A 316 -18.42 2.68 -9.72
C ALA A 316 -19.90 3.10 -9.84
N ILE A 317 -20.28 3.76 -10.94
CA ILE A 317 -21.67 4.19 -11.19
C ILE A 317 -22.60 2.99 -11.40
N LEU A 318 -22.23 2.04 -12.25
CA LEU A 318 -23.04 0.84 -12.53
C LEU A 318 -23.29 -0.01 -11.28
N ARG A 319 -22.37 0.04 -10.31
CA ARG A 319 -22.45 -0.68 -9.02
C ARG A 319 -22.98 0.17 -7.87
N ASN A 320 -23.49 1.39 -8.13
CA ASN A 320 -23.98 2.33 -7.11
C ASN A 320 -22.95 2.66 -6.01
N ARG A 321 -21.65 2.70 -6.34
CA ARG A 321 -20.56 3.07 -5.42
C ARG A 321 -20.32 4.57 -5.45
N ASN A 322 -21.25 5.35 -4.90
CA ASN A 322 -21.30 6.80 -5.05
C ASN A 322 -20.04 7.52 -4.53
N GLU A 323 -19.57 7.17 -3.33
CA GLU A 323 -18.37 7.78 -2.74
C GLU A 323 -17.12 7.50 -3.58
N ILE A 324 -17.01 6.28 -4.11
CA ILE A 324 -15.93 5.89 -5.02
C ILE A 324 -16.02 6.67 -6.34
N ALA A 325 -17.22 6.83 -6.90
CA ALA A 325 -17.41 7.61 -8.13
C ALA A 325 -17.00 9.08 -7.94
N LEU A 326 -17.36 9.70 -6.81
CA LEU A 326 -16.95 11.06 -6.48
C LEU A 326 -15.43 11.16 -6.31
N PHE A 327 -14.82 10.24 -5.57
CA PHE A 327 -13.37 10.20 -5.40
C PHE A 327 -12.62 10.05 -6.74
N LEU A 328 -13.10 9.18 -7.63
CA LEU A 328 -12.49 8.98 -8.95
C LEU A 328 -12.57 10.26 -9.80
N LEU A 329 -13.70 10.98 -9.76
CA LEU A 329 -13.84 12.28 -10.42
C LEU A 329 -12.85 13.31 -9.86
N ASP A 330 -12.68 13.37 -8.54
CA ASP A 330 -11.70 14.25 -7.89
C ASP A 330 -10.25 13.85 -8.19
N SER A 331 -10.04 12.58 -8.52
CA SER A 331 -8.74 12.01 -8.91
C SER A 331 -8.47 12.09 -10.41
N GLY A 332 -9.24 12.89 -11.16
CA GLY A 332 -8.99 13.16 -12.58
C GLY A 332 -9.64 12.18 -13.55
N ALA A 333 -10.60 11.34 -13.11
CA ALA A 333 -11.46 10.63 -14.04
C ALA A 333 -12.30 11.63 -14.85
N SER A 334 -12.32 11.46 -16.18
CA SER A 334 -13.09 12.35 -17.05
C SER A 334 -14.60 12.10 -16.87
N PRO A 335 -15.41 13.18 -16.73
CA PRO A 335 -16.86 13.05 -16.65
C PRO A 335 -17.52 12.74 -18.01
N ASP A 336 -16.74 12.73 -19.10
CA ASP A 336 -17.21 12.60 -20.48
C ASP A 336 -16.71 11.35 -21.21
N THR A 337 -15.86 10.53 -20.60
CA THR A 337 -15.34 9.34 -21.29
C THR A 337 -16.49 8.38 -21.59
N PRO A 338 -16.74 8.02 -22.86
CA PRO A 338 -17.83 7.10 -23.18
C PRO A 338 -17.45 5.65 -22.87
N ASP A 339 -18.46 4.83 -22.53
CA ASP A 339 -18.34 3.37 -22.53
C ASP A 339 -18.47 2.79 -23.95
N ARG A 340 -18.42 1.45 -24.07
CA ARG A 340 -18.57 0.76 -25.37
C ARG A 340 -19.90 0.99 -26.08
N SER A 341 -20.92 1.52 -25.40
CA SER A 341 -22.21 1.89 -25.97
C SER A 341 -22.32 3.39 -26.22
N SER A 342 -21.19 4.11 -26.24
CA SER A 342 -21.12 5.57 -26.33
C SER A 342 -21.83 6.28 -25.17
N ARG A 343 -22.13 5.60 -24.07
CA ARG A 343 -22.78 6.21 -22.90
C ARG A 343 -21.73 6.88 -22.04
N THR A 344 -21.93 8.15 -21.75
CA THR A 344 -21.11 8.90 -20.78
C THR A 344 -21.48 8.52 -19.34
N PRO A 345 -20.65 8.85 -18.33
CA PRO A 345 -21.00 8.78 -16.92
C PRO A 345 -22.37 9.40 -16.59
N LEU A 346 -22.75 10.47 -17.30
CA LEU A 346 -24.03 11.13 -17.12
C LEU A 346 -25.22 10.24 -17.55
N HIS A 347 -25.11 9.52 -18.67
CA HIS A 347 -26.12 8.53 -19.06
C HIS A 347 -26.31 7.46 -17.98
N LEU A 348 -25.20 6.94 -17.46
CA LEU A 348 -25.23 5.89 -16.43
C LEU A 348 -25.81 6.42 -15.11
N ALA A 349 -25.48 7.64 -14.70
CA ALA A 349 -26.01 8.27 -13.49
C ALA A 349 -27.53 8.48 -13.59
N VAL A 350 -28.02 8.87 -14.77
CA VAL A 350 -29.46 8.98 -15.07
C VAL A 350 -30.16 7.63 -14.99
N GLU A 351 -29.56 6.58 -15.58
CA GLU A 351 -30.10 5.22 -15.52
C GLU A 351 -30.26 4.72 -14.07
N ARG A 352 -29.35 5.14 -13.18
CA ARG A 352 -29.39 4.86 -11.74
C ARG A 352 -30.31 5.79 -10.95
N GLY A 353 -30.86 6.83 -11.56
CA GLY A 353 -31.70 7.82 -10.87
C GLY A 353 -30.94 8.66 -9.84
N ASN A 354 -29.62 8.75 -9.94
CA ASN A 354 -28.77 9.36 -8.92
C ASN A 354 -28.60 10.86 -9.17
N VAL A 355 -29.51 11.67 -8.58
CA VAL A 355 -29.50 13.14 -8.71
C VAL A 355 -28.20 13.76 -8.22
N ALA A 356 -27.67 13.31 -7.07
CA ALA A 356 -26.46 13.88 -6.49
C ALA A 356 -25.24 13.66 -7.40
N LEU A 357 -25.12 12.47 -7.99
CA LEU A 357 -24.05 12.17 -8.94
C LEU A 357 -24.22 12.94 -10.26
N VAL A 358 -25.45 13.11 -10.75
CA VAL A 358 -25.74 13.97 -11.92
C VAL A 358 -25.25 15.40 -11.64
N GLN A 359 -25.61 15.99 -10.51
CA GLN A 359 -25.15 17.32 -10.11
C GLN A 359 -23.62 17.38 -9.99
N ALA A 360 -22.99 16.35 -9.42
CA ALA A 360 -21.53 16.26 -9.29
C ALA A 360 -20.81 16.20 -10.64
N LEU A 361 -21.37 15.46 -11.62
CA LEU A 361 -20.85 15.39 -12.98
C LEU A 361 -21.02 16.74 -13.70
N MET A 362 -22.19 17.37 -13.59
CA MET A 362 -22.46 18.69 -14.17
C MET A 362 -21.54 19.78 -13.59
N ALA A 363 -21.31 19.77 -12.26
CA ALA A 363 -20.36 20.66 -11.60
C ALA A 363 -18.92 20.51 -12.13
N ARG A 364 -18.58 19.32 -12.65
CA ARG A 364 -17.29 19.03 -13.31
C ARG A 364 -17.35 19.20 -14.83
N LYS A 365 -18.32 19.97 -15.32
CA LYS A 365 -18.51 20.35 -16.74
C LYS A 365 -18.72 19.16 -17.69
N ALA A 366 -19.38 18.09 -17.21
CA ALA A 366 -19.87 17.03 -18.08
C ALA A 366 -20.71 17.62 -19.23
N LYS A 367 -20.58 17.06 -20.44
CA LYS A 367 -21.32 17.48 -21.64
C LYS A 367 -22.70 16.80 -21.65
N PRO A 368 -23.80 17.54 -21.39
CA PRO A 368 -25.09 16.93 -21.14
C PRO A 368 -25.83 16.42 -22.38
N ASN A 369 -25.35 16.77 -23.58
CA ASN A 369 -26.06 16.52 -24.84
C ASN A 369 -25.36 15.48 -25.73
N GLN A 370 -24.38 14.75 -25.20
CA GLN A 370 -23.77 13.65 -25.97
C GLN A 370 -24.79 12.56 -26.25
N LEU A 371 -24.69 11.96 -27.44
CA LEU A 371 -25.55 10.87 -27.87
C LEU A 371 -24.86 9.53 -27.61
N ASP A 372 -25.61 8.58 -27.04
CA ASP A 372 -25.19 7.18 -26.99
C ASP A 372 -25.39 6.47 -28.35
N LYS A 373 -25.08 5.18 -28.44
CA LYS A 373 -25.24 4.37 -29.67
C LYS A 373 -26.70 4.22 -30.13
N MET A 374 -27.67 4.49 -29.27
CA MET A 374 -29.10 4.52 -29.65
C MET A 374 -29.51 5.90 -30.14
N GLY A 375 -28.57 6.84 -30.18
CA GLY A 375 -28.81 8.22 -30.54
C GLY A 375 -29.52 8.99 -29.44
N TRP A 376 -29.42 8.60 -28.17
CA TRP A 376 -30.15 9.22 -27.06
C TRP A 376 -29.23 10.12 -26.23
N THR A 377 -29.77 11.25 -25.78
CA THR A 377 -29.12 12.06 -24.73
C THR A 377 -29.51 11.55 -23.33
N PRO A 378 -28.78 11.94 -22.28
CA PRO A 378 -29.20 11.71 -20.89
C PRO A 378 -30.64 12.19 -20.58
N LEU A 379 -31.11 13.28 -21.21
CA LEU A 379 -32.51 13.74 -21.05
C LEU A 379 -33.53 12.77 -21.65
N HIS A 380 -33.23 12.11 -22.78
CA HIS A 380 -34.11 11.07 -23.34
C HIS A 380 -34.24 9.90 -22.35
N HIS A 381 -33.12 9.44 -21.78
CA HIS A 381 -33.13 8.38 -20.76
C HIS A 381 -33.92 8.78 -19.52
N ALA A 382 -33.79 10.02 -19.05
CA ALA A 382 -34.55 10.52 -17.89
C ALA A 382 -36.06 10.56 -18.17
N ALA A 383 -36.45 11.00 -19.38
CA ALA A 383 -37.84 11.07 -19.82
C ALA A 383 -38.50 9.69 -19.95
N ALA A 384 -37.83 8.76 -20.63
CA ALA A 384 -38.31 7.39 -20.84
C ALA A 384 -38.50 6.61 -19.53
N LYS A 385 -37.69 6.92 -18.50
CA LYS A 385 -37.75 6.27 -17.17
C LYS A 385 -38.51 7.09 -16.13
N ASP A 386 -39.17 8.18 -16.53
CA ASP A 386 -39.89 9.12 -15.66
C ASP A 386 -39.10 9.58 -14.42
N ARG A 387 -37.84 9.99 -14.64
CA ARG A 387 -36.95 10.48 -13.57
C ARG A 387 -36.99 12.01 -13.50
N VAL A 388 -38.13 12.58 -13.11
CA VAL A 388 -38.36 14.04 -13.16
C VAL A 388 -37.31 14.84 -12.41
N ALA A 389 -36.93 14.42 -11.20
CA ALA A 389 -35.89 15.10 -10.41
C ALA A 389 -34.51 15.11 -11.11
N VAL A 390 -34.18 14.02 -11.81
CA VAL A 390 -32.95 13.93 -12.61
C VAL A 390 -33.03 14.80 -13.85
N ALA A 391 -34.16 14.80 -14.55
CA ALA A 391 -34.39 15.67 -15.71
C ALA A 391 -34.25 17.15 -15.33
N ARG A 392 -34.78 17.55 -14.17
CA ARG A 392 -34.60 18.90 -13.62
C ARG A 392 -33.13 19.22 -13.36
N ALA A 393 -32.40 18.34 -12.68
CA ALA A 393 -30.97 18.54 -12.43
C ALA A 393 -30.13 18.64 -13.72
N LEU A 394 -30.50 17.90 -14.77
CA LEU A 394 -29.87 18.01 -16.09
C LEU A 394 -30.15 19.37 -16.74
N LEU A 395 -31.42 19.82 -16.73
CA LEU A 395 -31.82 21.13 -17.27
C LEU A 395 -31.12 22.28 -16.53
N ASP A 396 -31.09 22.23 -15.20
CA ASP A 396 -30.40 23.21 -14.36
C ASP A 396 -28.88 23.24 -14.66
N GLY A 397 -28.32 22.09 -15.06
CA GLY A 397 -26.94 21.97 -15.53
C GLY A 397 -26.70 22.40 -16.99
N GLY A 398 -27.73 22.84 -17.72
CA GLY A 398 -27.60 23.31 -19.10
C GLY A 398 -27.77 22.22 -20.17
N ALA A 399 -28.41 21.10 -19.86
CA ALA A 399 -28.86 20.15 -20.87
C ALA A 399 -29.86 20.82 -21.83
N ASP A 400 -29.73 20.57 -23.13
CA ASP A 400 -30.64 21.12 -24.14
C ASP A 400 -31.80 20.14 -24.40
N PRO A 401 -33.03 20.46 -23.94
CA PRO A 401 -34.19 19.60 -24.13
C PRO A 401 -34.69 19.56 -25.58
N LYS A 402 -34.13 20.38 -26.48
CA LYS A 402 -34.49 20.42 -27.90
C LYS A 402 -33.64 19.48 -28.74
N THR A 403 -32.60 18.88 -28.17
CA THR A 403 -31.76 17.90 -28.88
C THR A 403 -32.64 16.74 -29.36
N VAL A 404 -32.55 16.42 -30.65
CA VAL A 404 -33.26 15.29 -31.24
C VAL A 404 -32.38 14.05 -31.23
N SER A 405 -32.99 12.90 -30.96
CA SER A 405 -32.36 11.60 -31.13
C SER A 405 -32.08 11.27 -32.59
N GLU A 406 -31.35 10.17 -32.85
CA GLU A 406 -31.16 9.68 -34.22
C GLU A 406 -32.47 9.37 -34.96
N ARG A 407 -33.54 9.04 -34.23
CA ARG A 407 -34.90 8.84 -34.76
C ARG A 407 -35.67 10.15 -34.96
N GLY A 408 -35.06 11.30 -34.69
CA GLY A 408 -35.67 12.62 -34.81
C GLY A 408 -36.67 12.98 -33.70
N GLY A 409 -36.86 12.11 -32.70
CA GLY A 409 -37.68 12.41 -31.53
C GLY A 409 -36.90 13.22 -30.50
N THR A 410 -37.59 14.10 -29.76
CA THR A 410 -37.06 14.85 -28.60
C THR A 410 -37.33 14.11 -27.29
N PRO A 411 -36.76 14.52 -26.13
CA PRO A 411 -37.15 13.99 -24.83
C PRO A 411 -38.65 14.09 -24.52
N LEU A 412 -39.37 15.05 -25.13
CA LEU A 412 -40.83 15.18 -25.00
C LEU A 412 -41.58 13.99 -25.63
N HIS A 413 -41.04 13.38 -26.68
CA HIS A 413 -41.62 12.16 -27.26
C HIS A 413 -41.57 11.00 -26.26
N GLU A 414 -40.43 10.84 -25.59
CA GLU A 414 -40.25 9.80 -24.57
C GLU A 414 -41.09 10.08 -23.30
N ALA A 415 -41.24 11.35 -22.90
CA ALA A 415 -42.12 11.75 -21.80
C ALA A 415 -43.60 11.46 -22.12
N ALA A 416 -44.01 11.64 -23.38
CA ALA A 416 -45.33 11.31 -23.84
C ALA A 416 -45.59 9.79 -23.84
N ALA A 417 -44.57 8.98 -24.16
CA ALA A 417 -44.64 7.52 -24.08
C ALA A 417 -44.73 7.01 -22.63
N SER A 418 -43.98 7.62 -21.70
CA SER A 418 -44.01 7.24 -20.27
C SER A 418 -45.29 7.71 -19.54
N GLY A 419 -46.03 8.65 -20.13
CA GLY A 419 -47.31 9.14 -19.61
C GLY A 419 -47.21 10.13 -18.45
N SER A 420 -46.00 10.60 -18.15
CA SER A 420 -45.73 11.51 -17.04
C SER A 420 -46.16 12.95 -17.36
N ALA A 421 -47.27 13.38 -16.76
CA ALA A 421 -47.76 14.75 -16.87
C ALA A 421 -46.71 15.78 -16.41
N GLU A 422 -46.00 15.49 -15.32
CA GLU A 422 -44.98 16.39 -14.78
C GLU A 422 -43.79 16.53 -15.73
N MET A 423 -43.31 15.42 -16.30
CA MET A 423 -42.20 15.42 -17.26
C MET A 423 -42.59 16.17 -18.55
N VAL A 424 -43.80 15.94 -19.07
CA VAL A 424 -44.33 16.65 -20.24
C VAL A 424 -44.36 18.16 -19.97
N GLN A 425 -44.91 18.58 -18.82
CA GLN A 425 -44.93 20.00 -18.43
C GLN A 425 -43.52 20.58 -18.26
N LEU A 426 -42.58 19.81 -17.70
CA LEU A 426 -41.19 20.24 -17.53
C LEU A 426 -40.56 20.60 -18.87
N PHE A 427 -40.69 19.74 -19.88
CA PHE A 427 -40.11 20.01 -21.20
C PHE A 427 -40.82 21.12 -21.97
N LEU A 428 -42.14 21.23 -21.85
CA LEU A 428 -42.89 22.35 -22.43
C LEU A 428 -42.44 23.69 -21.82
N LYS A 429 -42.29 23.75 -20.49
CA LYS A 429 -41.75 24.93 -19.80
C LYS A 429 -40.31 25.24 -20.20
N ALA A 430 -39.53 24.22 -20.54
CA ALA A 430 -38.17 24.38 -21.06
C ALA A 430 -38.13 24.73 -22.57
N GLY A 431 -39.30 24.99 -23.19
CA GLY A 431 -39.41 25.53 -24.55
C GLY A 431 -39.28 24.48 -25.67
N VAL A 432 -39.51 23.20 -25.38
CA VAL A 432 -39.57 22.16 -26.43
C VAL A 432 -40.83 22.35 -27.27
N ASN A 433 -40.67 22.41 -28.60
CA ASN A 433 -41.79 22.52 -29.52
C ASN A 433 -42.57 21.18 -29.59
N PRO A 434 -43.85 21.12 -29.17
CA PRO A 434 -44.65 19.90 -29.21
C PRO A 434 -45.05 19.46 -30.62
N ASN A 435 -44.80 20.28 -31.64
CA ASN A 435 -45.09 19.99 -33.05
C ASN A 435 -43.91 19.35 -33.81
N ILE A 436 -42.80 19.02 -33.12
CA ILE A 436 -41.70 18.30 -33.77
C ILE A 436 -42.20 16.92 -34.20
N VAL A 437 -41.97 16.60 -35.46
CA VAL A 437 -42.30 15.30 -36.06
C VAL A 437 -41.01 14.48 -36.14
N SER A 438 -41.00 13.31 -35.51
CA SER A 438 -39.88 12.38 -35.60
C SER A 438 -39.70 11.83 -37.02
N LYS A 439 -38.60 11.13 -37.29
CA LYS A 439 -38.38 10.43 -38.59
C LYS A 439 -39.41 9.33 -38.86
N LEU A 440 -40.14 8.90 -37.84
CA LEU A 440 -41.25 7.94 -37.97
C LEU A 440 -42.58 8.63 -38.33
N GLY A 441 -42.59 9.96 -38.51
CA GLY A 441 -43.79 10.70 -38.90
C GLY A 441 -44.74 11.01 -37.74
N VAL A 442 -44.34 10.77 -36.49
CA VAL A 442 -45.17 10.97 -35.30
C VAL A 442 -44.69 12.14 -34.45
N THR A 443 -45.64 12.88 -33.87
CA THR A 443 -45.41 13.88 -32.82
C THR A 443 -45.46 13.25 -31.42
N ALA A 444 -45.09 14.01 -30.39
CA ALA A 444 -45.27 13.58 -29.00
C ALA A 444 -46.76 13.31 -28.65
N LEU A 445 -47.70 14.06 -29.23
CA LEU A 445 -49.13 13.81 -29.02
C LEU A 445 -49.58 12.48 -29.64
N ASP A 446 -49.06 12.13 -30.81
CA ASP A 446 -49.39 10.86 -31.47
C ASP A 446 -48.91 9.67 -30.63
N ILE A 447 -47.70 9.77 -30.06
CA ILE A 447 -47.18 8.78 -29.11
C ILE A 447 -48.07 8.72 -27.85
N ALA A 448 -48.44 9.85 -27.26
CA ALA A 448 -49.32 9.85 -26.07
C ALA A 448 -50.65 9.14 -26.36
N ARG A 449 -51.22 9.31 -27.56
CA ARG A 449 -52.45 8.63 -28.02
C ARG A 449 -52.24 7.14 -28.25
N GLU A 450 -51.14 6.75 -28.89
CA GLU A 450 -50.78 5.35 -29.13
C GLU A 450 -50.71 4.56 -27.83
N PHE A 451 -50.07 5.14 -26.80
CA PHE A 451 -49.93 4.54 -25.48
C PHE A 451 -51.11 4.81 -24.53
N LYS A 452 -52.15 5.55 -24.97
CA LYS A 452 -53.34 5.92 -24.18
C LYS A 452 -53.02 6.66 -22.88
N ASN A 453 -52.01 7.52 -22.91
CA ASN A 453 -51.55 8.30 -21.77
C ASN A 453 -52.39 9.57 -21.60
N GLU A 454 -53.58 9.43 -21.02
CA GLU A 454 -54.61 10.47 -20.93
C GLU A 454 -54.10 11.83 -20.40
N ALA A 455 -53.25 11.82 -19.36
CA ALA A 455 -52.71 13.05 -18.80
C ALA A 455 -51.79 13.79 -19.79
N ALA A 456 -50.95 13.06 -20.53
CA ALA A 456 -50.10 13.62 -21.57
C ALA A 456 -50.94 14.10 -22.78
N ILE A 457 -51.96 13.33 -23.18
CA ILE A 457 -52.91 13.70 -24.25
C ILE A 457 -53.60 15.03 -23.90
N ALA A 458 -54.11 15.16 -22.67
CA ALA A 458 -54.82 16.36 -22.22
C ALA A 458 -53.92 17.61 -22.27
N ILE A 459 -52.64 17.47 -21.93
CA ILE A 459 -51.67 18.58 -21.95
C ILE A 459 -51.25 18.93 -23.39
N LEU A 460 -50.99 17.93 -24.23
CA LEU A 460 -50.42 18.13 -25.57
C LEU A 460 -51.46 18.50 -26.63
N THR A 461 -52.71 18.01 -26.51
CA THR A 461 -53.78 18.28 -27.48
C THR A 461 -53.98 19.76 -27.81
N PRO A 462 -54.08 20.69 -26.84
CA PRO A 462 -54.26 22.11 -27.17
C PRO A 462 -53.00 22.79 -27.73
N LEU A 463 -51.83 22.13 -27.67
CA LEU A 463 -50.53 22.70 -28.03
C LEU A 463 -49.98 22.18 -29.37
N THR A 464 -50.56 21.10 -29.90
CA THR A 464 -50.15 20.49 -31.16
C THR A 464 -51.14 20.83 -32.28
N THR A 465 -50.68 21.54 -33.31
CA THR A 465 -51.45 21.79 -34.52
C THR A 465 -51.43 20.56 -35.40
N VAL A 466 -52.56 19.88 -35.52
CA VAL A 466 -52.72 18.77 -36.47
C VAL A 466 -52.59 19.34 -37.89
N LYS A 467 -51.60 18.89 -38.69
CA LYS A 467 -51.68 19.06 -40.14
C LYS A 467 -52.87 18.25 -40.61
N LYS A 468 -53.94 18.94 -41.04
CA LYS A 468 -55.05 18.32 -41.79
C LYS A 468 -54.55 17.71 -43.09
#